data_AF-A0A0F7S9Y7-F1
#
_entry.id   AF-A0A0F7S9Y7-F1
#
_cell.length_a   1.000
_cell.length_b   1.000
_cell.length_c   1.000
_cell.angle_alpha   90.00
_cell.angle_beta   90.00
_cell.angle_gamma   90.00
#
_symmetry.space_group_name_H-M   'P 1'
#
loop_
_entity.id
_entity.type
_entity.pdbx_description
1 polymer ?
#
loop_
_entity_poly.entity_id
_entity_poly.type
_entity_poly.pdbx_seq_one_letter_code
_entity_poly.pdbx_strand_id
1 'polypeptide(L)'
;MTDSIPTTTTTTNEVACIDCQTDPAHPSPAAAASNTATATADNKKEESAEDLMDPSTFVPPLSSVDGLPTPLVVIEYCQRCKFGLRANWFQQELLSTFAPTPPTASDEAAIASIASVLLIPKVDDISAGRFRIYIATDALKELKLVWDRKVESGFPEMRILKQKVRDLINPNFGLGHSDKK
;
A
#
# COMPACT_ATOMS: atom_id res chain seq x y z
N MET A 1 35.07 27.05 49.74
CA MET A 1 35.74 26.72 48.46
C MET A 1 35.74 25.21 48.32
N THR A 2 34.70 24.67 47.69
CA THR A 2 34.70 23.37 47.03
C THR A 2 33.54 23.39 46.04
N ASP A 3 33.89 23.21 44.78
CA ASP A 3 33.13 23.50 43.58
C ASP A 3 31.86 22.67 43.39
N SER A 4 30.82 23.33 42.90
CA SER A 4 29.60 22.70 42.36
C SER A 4 29.84 22.31 40.90
N ILE A 5 29.65 21.03 40.57
CA ILE A 5 29.67 20.50 39.20
C ILE A 5 28.27 20.70 38.59
N PRO A 6 28.13 21.31 37.39
CA PRO A 6 26.83 21.41 36.73
C PRO A 6 26.50 20.11 35.97
N THR A 7 25.36 19.52 36.31
CA THR A 7 24.74 18.39 35.60
C THR A 7 24.30 18.85 34.21
N THR A 8 24.88 18.26 33.16
CA THR A 8 24.49 18.49 31.77
C THR A 8 23.18 17.76 31.48
N THR A 9 22.11 18.53 31.25
CA THR A 9 20.83 18.00 30.79
C THR A 9 20.95 17.62 29.31
N THR A 10 20.96 16.33 29.00
CA THR A 10 20.87 15.84 27.62
C THR A 10 19.45 16.06 27.10
N THR A 11 19.26 17.09 26.29
CA THR A 11 18.03 17.27 25.52
C THR A 11 17.99 16.24 24.39
N THR A 12 17.02 15.33 24.44
CA THR A 12 16.68 14.43 23.32
C THR A 12 16.14 15.27 22.17
N ASN A 13 16.95 15.48 21.13
CA ASN A 13 16.50 16.05 19.87
C ASN A 13 15.68 14.99 19.11
N GLU A 14 14.41 15.28 18.91
CA GLU A 14 13.50 14.56 18.02
C GLU A 14 14.02 14.69 16.57
N VAL A 15 14.55 13.60 16.01
CA VAL A 15 15.11 13.60 14.64
C VAL A 15 13.97 13.43 13.65
N ALA A 16 13.45 14.55 13.13
CA ALA A 16 12.47 14.53 12.03
C ALA A 16 13.12 14.01 10.73
N CYS A 17 12.40 13.15 10.00
CA CYS A 17 12.83 12.62 8.70
C CYS A 17 13.05 13.76 7.70
N ILE A 18 14.28 13.89 7.21
CA ILE A 18 14.71 15.00 6.33
C ILE A 18 14.03 14.95 4.96
N ASP A 19 13.59 13.76 4.54
CA ASP A 19 13.02 13.50 3.21
C ASP A 19 11.49 13.74 3.14
N CYS A 20 10.81 13.87 4.27
CA CYS A 20 9.35 14.06 4.36
C CYS A 20 8.94 15.49 4.73
N GLN A 21 9.85 16.46 4.64
CA GLN A 21 9.51 17.85 4.92
C GLN A 21 8.59 18.41 3.85
N THR A 22 7.51 19.08 4.27
CA THR A 22 6.59 19.76 3.35
C THR A 22 7.35 20.84 2.59
N ASP A 23 7.48 20.65 1.28
CA ASP A 23 8.08 21.64 0.38
C ASP A 23 7.30 22.97 0.50
N PRO A 24 7.95 24.12 0.75
CA PRO A 24 7.28 25.42 0.76
C PRO A 24 6.58 25.77 -0.57
N ALA A 25 6.87 25.05 -1.66
CA ALA A 25 6.12 25.17 -2.91
C ALA A 25 4.74 24.45 -2.88
N HIS A 26 4.49 23.55 -1.92
CA HIS A 26 3.25 22.79 -1.77
C HIS A 26 2.80 22.76 -0.29
N PRO A 27 2.00 23.74 0.16
CA PRO A 27 1.54 23.79 1.55
C PRO A 27 0.49 22.71 1.81
N SER A 28 0.85 21.69 2.60
CA SER A 28 -0.11 20.72 3.15
C SER A 28 -0.68 21.28 4.47
N PRO A 29 -2.02 21.32 4.65
CA PRO A 29 -2.62 21.96 5.82
C PRO A 29 -2.76 20.96 6.96
N ALA A 30 -1.82 21.00 7.92
CA ALA A 30 -1.98 20.30 9.19
C ALA A 30 -1.91 21.32 10.34
N ALA A 31 -3.07 21.76 10.80
CA ALA A 31 -3.22 22.43 12.09
C ALA A 31 -3.92 21.45 13.05
N ALA A 32 -3.17 20.96 14.04
CA ALA A 32 -3.68 20.11 15.10
C ALA A 32 -4.42 20.95 16.15
N ALA A 33 -5.61 20.50 16.58
CA ALA A 33 -6.30 21.02 17.75
C ALA A 33 -6.77 19.87 18.64
N SER A 34 -6.54 20.07 19.95
CA SER A 34 -6.56 19.07 21.01
C SER A 34 -7.95 18.64 21.52
N ASN A 35 -7.98 17.39 21.96
CA ASN A 35 -8.72 16.79 23.10
C ASN A 35 -10.24 16.97 23.22
N THR A 36 -10.99 15.88 23.37
CA THR A 36 -11.30 15.24 24.68
C THR A 36 -12.24 14.04 24.46
N ALA A 37 -11.97 12.95 25.19
CA ALA A 37 -12.61 11.63 25.10
C ALA A 37 -14.07 11.55 25.55
N THR A 38 -14.80 10.51 25.12
CA THR A 38 -15.57 9.63 26.03
C THR A 38 -15.73 8.23 25.40
N ALA A 39 -15.55 7.21 26.23
CA ALA A 39 -15.34 5.80 25.92
C ALA A 39 -16.62 4.97 25.64
N THR A 40 -16.47 3.78 25.07
CA THR A 40 -16.89 2.51 25.71
C THR A 40 -16.24 1.29 25.03
N ALA A 41 -16.00 0.26 25.84
CA ALA A 41 -15.00 -0.80 25.68
C ALA A 41 -15.43 -1.97 24.77
N ASP A 42 -14.48 -2.61 24.08
CA ASP A 42 -13.98 -3.94 24.49
C ASP A 42 -12.73 -4.38 23.71
N ASN A 43 -11.78 -4.98 24.46
CA ASN A 43 -10.52 -5.64 24.08
C ASN A 43 -9.44 -4.83 23.32
N LYS A 44 -8.55 -4.21 24.10
CA LYS A 44 -7.45 -3.34 23.66
C LYS A 44 -6.17 -4.16 23.36
N LYS A 45 -5.86 -4.37 22.07
CA LYS A 45 -4.52 -4.74 21.61
C LYS A 45 -3.68 -3.46 21.67
N GLU A 46 -2.63 -3.46 22.49
CA GLU A 46 -1.69 -2.35 22.59
C GLU A 46 -0.99 -2.13 21.23
N GLU A 47 -1.29 -1.00 20.58
CA GLU A 47 -0.48 -0.45 19.49
C GLU A 47 0.80 0.12 20.09
N SER A 48 1.89 -0.65 20.05
CA SER A 48 3.24 -0.11 20.23
C SER A 48 3.63 0.61 18.95
N ALA A 49 3.93 1.92 19.04
CA ALA A 49 4.43 2.70 17.91
C ALA A 49 5.74 2.09 17.39
N GLU A 50 5.78 1.76 16.09
CA GLU A 50 6.98 1.28 15.40
C GLU A 50 8.03 2.40 15.36
N ASP A 51 9.23 2.16 15.87
CA ASP A 51 10.35 3.12 15.84
C ASP A 51 11.19 2.84 14.60
N LEU A 52 11.18 3.77 13.65
CA LEU A 52 11.88 3.68 12.36
C LEU A 52 13.40 3.47 12.48
N MET A 53 14.00 3.76 13.64
CA MET A 53 15.45 3.63 13.88
C MET A 53 15.84 2.40 14.71
N ASP A 54 14.86 1.63 15.22
CA ASP A 54 15.10 0.40 15.97
C ASP A 54 14.49 -0.83 15.25
N PRO A 55 15.32 -1.63 14.56
CA PRO A 55 14.87 -2.83 13.83
C PRO A 55 14.19 -3.90 14.70
N SER A 56 14.34 -3.85 16.02
CA SER A 56 13.68 -4.78 16.94
C SER A 56 12.20 -4.46 17.17
N THR A 57 11.77 -3.25 16.78
CA THR A 57 10.38 -2.80 16.86
C THR A 57 9.59 -3.06 15.57
N PHE A 58 10.28 -3.45 14.48
CA PHE A 58 9.65 -3.70 13.19
C PHE A 58 8.73 -4.91 13.27
N VAL A 59 7.45 -4.68 12.96
CA VAL A 59 6.50 -5.78 12.83
C VAL A 59 6.62 -6.30 11.41
N PRO A 60 7.11 -7.55 11.20
CA PRO A 60 7.20 -8.09 9.86
C PRO A 60 5.81 -8.06 9.23
N PRO A 61 5.63 -7.50 8.02
CA PRO A 61 4.31 -7.26 7.45
C PRO A 61 3.54 -8.55 7.16
N LEU A 62 4.18 -9.72 7.27
CA LEU A 62 3.60 -11.02 6.92
C LEU A 62 4.06 -12.16 7.85
N SER A 63 3.10 -12.81 8.50
CA SER A 63 3.24 -14.13 9.15
C SER A 63 2.22 -15.16 8.63
N SER A 64 1.18 -14.72 7.91
CA SER A 64 0.23 -15.55 7.15
C SER A 64 -0.48 -14.72 6.07
N VAL A 65 -1.23 -15.34 5.15
CA VAL A 65 -2.00 -14.65 4.09
C VAL A 65 -3.25 -13.96 4.68
N ASP A 66 -3.78 -14.49 5.78
CA ASP A 66 -4.82 -13.87 6.60
C ASP A 66 -4.17 -12.70 7.37
N GLY A 67 -4.29 -11.49 6.82
CA GLY A 67 -3.68 -10.28 7.38
C GLY A 67 -2.90 -9.41 6.37
N LEU A 68 -2.89 -9.79 5.10
CA LEU A 68 -2.32 -8.93 4.05
C LEU A 68 -3.15 -7.64 3.88
N PRO A 69 -2.51 -6.47 3.66
CA PRO A 69 -3.22 -5.23 3.40
C PRO A 69 -4.06 -5.31 2.13
N THR A 70 -5.37 -5.19 2.28
CA THR A 70 -6.37 -5.13 1.20
C THR A 70 -6.73 -3.68 0.88
N PRO A 71 -7.05 -3.31 -0.38
CA PRO A 71 -7.02 -4.15 -1.58
C PRO A 71 -5.62 -4.66 -1.96
N LEU A 72 -5.52 -5.97 -2.16
CA LEU A 72 -4.29 -6.67 -2.53
C LEU A 72 -4.39 -7.10 -3.99
N VAL A 73 -3.44 -6.70 -4.82
CA VAL A 73 -3.28 -7.24 -6.18
C VAL A 73 -2.18 -8.31 -6.19
N VAL A 74 -2.44 -9.46 -6.81
CA VAL A 74 -1.43 -10.52 -6.98
C VAL A 74 -1.15 -10.72 -8.45
N ILE A 75 0.12 -10.62 -8.86
CA ILE A 75 0.57 -10.85 -10.22
C ILE A 75 1.43 -12.12 -10.25
N GLU A 76 0.87 -13.21 -10.76
CA GLU A 76 1.63 -14.42 -11.07
C GLU A 76 2.25 -14.31 -12.47
N TYR A 77 3.53 -14.64 -12.61
CA TYR A 77 4.17 -14.63 -13.92
C TYR A 77 5.21 -15.72 -14.10
N CYS A 78 5.38 -16.18 -15.34
CA CYS A 78 6.42 -17.13 -15.68
C CYS A 78 7.79 -16.42 -15.72
N GLN A 79 8.67 -16.79 -14.80
CA GLN A 79 10.03 -16.25 -14.70
C GLN A 79 10.88 -16.65 -15.91
N ARG A 80 10.73 -17.89 -16.39
CA ARG A 80 11.48 -18.41 -17.55
C ARG A 80 11.15 -17.66 -18.86
N CYS A 81 9.95 -17.09 -18.96
CA CYS A 81 9.55 -16.27 -20.10
C CYS A 81 10.04 -14.82 -20.02
N LYS A 82 10.84 -14.45 -19.01
CA LYS A 82 11.35 -13.09 -18.78
C LYS A 82 10.23 -12.04 -18.62
N PHE A 83 9.07 -12.44 -18.09
CA PHE A 83 7.94 -11.53 -17.88
C PHE A 83 8.07 -10.64 -16.63
N GLY A 84 9.13 -10.81 -15.83
CA GLY A 84 9.34 -10.04 -14.59
C GLY A 84 9.40 -8.52 -14.79
N LEU A 85 10.05 -8.03 -15.84
CA LEU A 85 10.08 -6.60 -16.14
C LEU A 85 8.68 -6.04 -16.39
N ARG A 86 7.86 -6.80 -17.12
CA ARG A 86 6.47 -6.42 -17.40
C ARG A 86 5.62 -6.47 -16.13
N ALA A 87 5.78 -7.49 -15.30
CA ALA A 87 5.08 -7.59 -14.01
C ALA A 87 5.38 -6.38 -13.10
N ASN A 88 6.66 -5.97 -13.02
CA ASN A 88 7.07 -4.78 -12.28
C ASN A 88 6.47 -3.49 -12.84
N TRP A 89 6.44 -3.34 -14.16
CA TRP A 89 5.80 -2.19 -14.79
C TRP A 89 4.30 -2.13 -14.47
N PHE A 90 3.58 -3.26 -14.54
CA PHE A 90 2.18 -3.32 -14.11
C PHE A 90 1.99 -2.93 -12.65
N GLN A 91 2.85 -3.41 -11.75
CA GLN A 91 2.82 -3.03 -10.34
C GLN A 91 3.00 -1.52 -10.15
N GLN A 92 3.99 -0.92 -10.83
CA GLN A 92 4.27 0.52 -10.71
C GLN A 92 3.09 1.35 -11.22
N GLU A 93 2.50 0.97 -12.35
CA GLU A 93 1.34 1.65 -12.93
C GLU A 93 0.09 1.57 -12.05
N LEU A 94 -0.12 0.44 -11.37
CA LEU A 94 -1.23 0.26 -10.44
C LEU A 94 -1.01 1.08 -9.17
N LEU A 95 0.18 1.01 -8.56
CA LEU A 95 0.49 1.76 -7.35
C LEU A 95 0.53 3.28 -7.58
N SER A 96 0.92 3.75 -8.76
CA SER A 96 0.87 5.18 -9.08
C SER A 96 -0.54 5.70 -9.34
N THR A 97 -1.42 4.84 -9.90
CA THR A 97 -2.81 5.21 -10.19
C THR A 97 -3.70 5.13 -8.96
N PHE A 98 -3.49 4.10 -8.14
CA PHE A 98 -4.27 3.80 -6.94
C PHE A 98 -3.39 3.94 -5.70
N ALA A 99 -2.79 5.12 -5.56
CA ALA A 99 -1.81 5.40 -4.51
C ALA A 99 -2.36 5.03 -3.11
N PRO A 100 -1.57 4.34 -2.27
CA PRO A 100 -1.96 4.06 -0.90
C PRO A 100 -2.29 5.37 -0.17
N THR A 101 -3.45 5.41 0.47
CA THR A 101 -3.90 6.58 1.21
C THR A 101 -3.51 6.44 2.68
N PRO A 102 -2.94 7.48 3.33
CA PRO A 102 -2.64 7.42 4.75
C PRO A 102 -3.93 7.25 5.57
N PRO A 103 -3.89 6.57 6.72
CA PRO A 103 -5.05 6.40 7.60
C PRO A 103 -5.65 7.72 8.14
N THR A 104 -4.96 8.84 7.96
CA THR A 104 -5.35 10.18 8.43
C THR A 104 -6.16 10.97 7.40
N ALA A 105 -6.33 10.46 6.17
CA ALA A 105 -7.15 11.11 5.15
C ALA A 105 -8.64 10.91 5.48
N SER A 106 -9.38 12.01 5.61
CA SER A 106 -10.82 11.99 5.93
C SER A 106 -11.65 11.25 4.87
N ASP A 107 -12.69 10.56 5.31
CA ASP A 107 -13.62 9.70 4.55
C ASP A 107 -14.37 10.36 3.36
N GLU A 108 -14.05 11.60 2.99
CA GLU A 108 -14.85 12.42 2.08
C GLU A 108 -14.56 12.23 0.59
N ALA A 109 -13.61 11.36 0.25
CA ALA A 109 -13.61 10.71 -1.06
C ALA A 109 -13.17 9.27 -0.84
N ALA A 110 -14.04 8.31 -1.16
CA ALA A 110 -13.65 6.93 -1.30
C ALA A 110 -12.61 6.82 -2.44
N ILE A 111 -11.34 7.12 -2.15
CA ILE A 111 -10.26 7.02 -3.11
C ILE A 111 -10.07 5.53 -3.36
N ALA A 112 -10.11 5.11 -4.62
CA ALA A 112 -9.70 3.76 -4.97
C ALA A 112 -8.19 3.67 -4.69
N SER A 113 -7.81 3.03 -3.59
CA SER A 113 -6.42 2.81 -3.23
C SER A 113 -6.09 1.33 -3.23
N ILE A 114 -4.88 0.99 -3.64
CA ILE A 114 -4.32 -0.35 -3.52
C ILE A 114 -3.37 -0.31 -2.33
N ALA A 115 -3.64 -1.16 -1.34
CA ALA A 115 -2.79 -1.24 -0.16
C ALA A 115 -1.49 -2.00 -0.48
N SER A 116 -1.56 -3.03 -1.34
CA SER A 116 -0.40 -3.82 -1.68
C SER A 116 -0.47 -4.49 -3.06
N VAL A 117 0.70 -4.72 -3.67
CA VAL A 117 0.85 -5.53 -4.88
C VAL A 117 1.91 -6.59 -4.64
N LEU A 118 1.53 -7.86 -4.78
CA LEU A 118 2.41 -9.02 -4.61
C LEU A 118 2.79 -9.61 -5.96
N LEU A 119 4.10 -9.78 -6.20
CA LEU A 119 4.62 -10.46 -7.37
C LEU A 119 4.99 -11.91 -7.03
N ILE A 120 4.44 -12.88 -7.77
CA ILE A 120 4.74 -14.30 -7.58
C ILE A 120 5.41 -14.85 -8.85
N PRO A 121 6.75 -15.03 -8.84
CA PRO A 121 7.43 -15.70 -9.93
C PRO A 121 7.12 -17.21 -9.91
N LYS A 122 6.84 -17.77 -11.08
CA LYS A 122 6.63 -19.20 -11.29
C LYS A 122 7.70 -19.76 -12.24
N VAL A 123 8.27 -20.92 -11.88
CA VAL A 123 9.41 -21.53 -12.60
C VAL A 123 9.05 -22.91 -13.18
N ASP A 124 8.01 -23.56 -12.68
CA ASP A 124 7.58 -24.90 -13.09
C ASP A 124 7.07 -24.98 -14.55
N ASP A 125 6.98 -26.20 -15.10
CA ASP A 125 6.54 -26.43 -16.48
C ASP A 125 5.04 -26.23 -16.69
N ILE A 126 4.23 -26.49 -15.67
CA ILE A 126 2.78 -26.30 -15.72
C ILE A 126 2.45 -24.80 -15.83
N SER A 127 3.26 -23.94 -15.22
CA SER A 127 3.13 -22.48 -15.25
C SER A 127 3.83 -21.80 -16.43
N ALA A 128 4.34 -22.55 -17.42
CA ALA A 128 4.97 -21.98 -18.61
C ALA A 128 4.05 -20.97 -19.33
N GLY A 129 4.57 -19.78 -19.61
CA GLY A 129 3.84 -18.69 -20.28
C GLY A 129 2.69 -18.07 -19.47
N ARG A 130 2.59 -18.38 -18.16
CA ARG A 130 1.60 -17.79 -17.25
C ARG A 130 1.84 -16.31 -17.05
N PHE A 131 0.74 -15.56 -17.06
CA PHE A 131 0.68 -14.19 -16.56
C PHE A 131 -0.76 -13.95 -16.08
N ARG A 132 -0.98 -13.93 -14.76
CA ARG A 132 -2.30 -13.81 -14.16
C ARG A 132 -2.33 -12.68 -13.15
N ILE A 133 -3.42 -11.95 -13.13
CA ILE A 133 -3.65 -10.86 -12.20
C ILE A 133 -4.90 -11.20 -11.40
N TYR A 134 -4.76 -11.18 -10.08
CA TYR A 134 -5.83 -11.39 -9.12
C TYR A 134 -5.99 -10.16 -8.25
N ILE A 135 -7.16 -10.01 -7.64
CA ILE A 135 -7.41 -9.00 -6.61
C ILE A 135 -8.19 -9.61 -5.45
N ALA A 136 -7.81 -9.24 -4.24
CA ALA A 136 -8.57 -9.46 -3.02
C ALA A 136 -8.94 -8.10 -2.42
N THR A 137 -10.19 -7.97 -1.98
CA THR A 137 -10.70 -6.82 -1.23
C THR A 137 -11.48 -7.33 -0.04
N ASP A 138 -11.73 -6.47 0.95
CA ASP A 138 -12.51 -6.83 2.14
C ASP A 138 -13.92 -7.34 1.78
N ALA A 139 -14.47 -6.84 0.67
CA ALA A 139 -15.76 -7.26 0.15
C ALA A 139 -15.73 -8.66 -0.51
N LEU A 140 -14.61 -9.05 -1.12
CA LEU A 140 -14.53 -10.27 -1.93
C LEU A 140 -14.21 -11.53 -1.13
N LYS A 141 -13.64 -11.43 0.07
CA LYS A 141 -13.22 -12.55 0.97
C LYS A 141 -12.28 -13.61 0.36
N GLU A 142 -12.08 -13.61 -0.97
CA GLU A 142 -11.20 -14.50 -1.73
C GLU A 142 -10.51 -13.75 -2.90
N LEU A 143 -9.50 -14.39 -3.50
CA LEU A 143 -8.81 -13.86 -4.68
C LEU A 143 -9.68 -14.00 -5.94
N LYS A 144 -10.10 -12.88 -6.52
CA LYS A 144 -10.81 -12.83 -7.79
C LYS A 144 -9.84 -12.66 -8.96
N LEU A 145 -9.96 -13.52 -9.98
CA LEU A 145 -9.17 -13.40 -11.22
C LEU A 145 -9.64 -12.17 -12.02
N VAL A 146 -8.72 -11.26 -12.32
CA VAL A 146 -8.94 -10.05 -13.12
C VAL A 146 -8.51 -10.26 -14.58
N TRP A 147 -7.39 -10.97 -14.77
CA TRP A 147 -6.83 -11.24 -16.09
C TRP A 147 -6.02 -12.54 -16.12
N ASP A 148 -6.13 -13.33 -17.20
CA ASP A 148 -5.21 -14.42 -17.52
C ASP A 148 -4.76 -14.29 -18.97
N ARG A 149 -3.45 -14.18 -19.20
CA ARG A 149 -2.87 -14.07 -20.54
C ARG A 149 -3.27 -15.21 -21.47
N LYS A 150 -3.37 -16.45 -20.98
CA LYS A 150 -3.70 -17.60 -21.84
C LYS A 150 -5.16 -17.59 -22.26
N VAL A 151 -6.05 -17.07 -21.40
CA VAL A 151 -7.49 -16.98 -21.67
C VAL A 151 -7.78 -15.79 -22.58
N GLU A 152 -7.20 -14.63 -22.26
CA GLU A 152 -7.43 -13.36 -22.94
C GLU A 152 -6.49 -13.16 -24.14
N SER A 153 -5.73 -14.19 -24.53
CA SER A 153 -4.81 -14.20 -25.69
C SER A 153 -3.79 -13.05 -25.73
N GLY A 154 -3.33 -12.57 -24.57
CA GLY A 154 -2.44 -11.42 -24.53
C GLY A 154 -2.23 -10.83 -23.15
N PHE A 155 -1.42 -9.78 -23.11
CA PHE A 155 -1.28 -8.95 -21.92
C PHE A 155 -2.39 -7.91 -21.91
N PRO A 156 -2.90 -7.53 -20.73
CA PRO A 156 -3.93 -6.50 -20.67
C PRO A 156 -3.33 -5.18 -21.14
N GLU A 157 -4.13 -4.41 -21.85
CA GLU A 157 -3.83 -2.99 -22.04
C GLU A 157 -4.09 -2.27 -20.70
N MET A 158 -3.25 -1.30 -20.37
CA MET A 158 -3.20 -0.72 -19.04
C MET A 158 -4.49 0.01 -18.66
N ARG A 159 -5.11 0.72 -19.62
CA ARG A 159 -6.41 1.37 -19.41
C ARG A 159 -7.45 0.34 -18.98
N ILE A 160 -7.57 -0.77 -19.72
CA ILE A 160 -8.54 -1.83 -19.42
C ILE A 160 -8.28 -2.44 -18.04
N LEU A 161 -7.02 -2.68 -17.69
CA LEU A 161 -6.67 -3.22 -16.39
C LEU A 161 -7.05 -2.27 -15.25
N LYS A 162 -6.70 -0.98 -15.37
CA LYS A 162 -7.05 0.05 -14.38
C LYS A 162 -8.56 0.13 -14.20
N GLN A 163 -9.34 0.09 -15.29
CA GLN A 163 -10.80 0.05 -15.22
C GLN A 163 -11.31 -1.17 -14.45
N LYS A 164 -10.88 -2.39 -14.80
CA LYS A 164 -11.30 -3.61 -14.10
C LYS A 164 -10.94 -3.59 -12.61
N VAL A 165 -9.76 -3.06 -12.26
CA VAL A 165 -9.32 -2.95 -10.86
C VAL A 165 -10.17 -1.93 -10.10
N ARG A 166 -10.40 -0.75 -10.68
CA ARG A 166 -11.26 0.30 -10.11
C ARG A 166 -12.67 -0.20 -9.87
N ASP A 167 -13.27 -0.92 -10.81
CA ASP A 167 -14.62 -1.46 -10.67
C ASP A 167 -14.74 -2.47 -9.51
N LEU A 168 -13.64 -3.05 -9.05
CA LEU A 168 -13.60 -4.00 -7.92
C LEU A 168 -13.27 -3.34 -6.58
N ILE A 169 -12.59 -2.18 -6.60
CA ILE A 169 -12.24 -1.42 -5.39
C ILE A 169 -13.30 -0.36 -5.10
N ASN A 170 -13.53 0.55 -6.06
CA ASN A 170 -14.56 1.57 -5.99
C ASN A 170 -15.04 1.96 -7.40
N PRO A 171 -16.23 1.49 -7.82
CA PRO A 171 -16.82 1.81 -9.13
C PRO A 171 -17.03 3.30 -9.38
N ASN A 172 -17.22 4.11 -8.33
CA ASN A 172 -17.51 5.53 -8.45
C ASN A 172 -16.26 6.40 -8.62
N PHE A 173 -15.06 5.80 -8.54
CA PHE A 173 -13.80 6.52 -8.69
C PHE A 173 -13.50 6.81 -10.17
N GLY A 174 -13.37 8.09 -10.54
CA GLY A 174 -13.04 8.50 -11.90
C GLY A 174 -11.56 8.37 -12.21
N LEU A 175 -11.20 7.61 -13.25
CA LEU A 175 -9.83 7.44 -13.75
C LEU A 175 -9.42 8.47 -14.81
N GLY A 176 -10.18 9.57 -14.92
CA GLY A 176 -9.93 10.65 -15.88
C GLY A 176 -9.90 10.15 -17.32
N HIS A 177 -8.74 10.28 -17.98
CA HIS A 177 -8.53 9.83 -19.36
C HIS A 177 -8.70 8.32 -19.55
N SER A 178 -8.52 7.52 -18.49
CA SER A 178 -8.70 6.08 -18.63
C SER A 178 -10.16 5.66 -18.74
N ASP A 179 -11.11 6.53 -18.37
CA ASP A 179 -12.56 6.30 -18.52
C ASP A 179 -13.12 6.75 -19.86
N LYS A 180 -12.36 7.57 -20.60
CA LYS A 180 -12.77 8.10 -21.90
C LYS A 180 -12.04 7.33 -23.01
N LYS A 181 -12.71 7.27 -24.16
CA LYS A 181 -12.44 6.35 -25.27
C LYS A 181 -11.08 6.57 -25.93
#